data_AF-A0A1W5CV62-F1
#
_entry.id   AF-A0A1W5CV62-F1
#
_cell.length_a   1.000
_cell.length_b   1.000
_cell.length_c   1.000
_cell.angle_alpha   90.00
_cell.angle_beta   90.00
_cell.angle_gamma   90.00
#
_symmetry.space_group_name_H-M   'P 1'
#
loop_
_entity.id
_entity.type
_entity.pdbx_description
1 polymer ?
#
loop_
_entity_poly.entity_id
_entity_poly.type
_entity_poly.pdbx_seq_one_letter_code
_entity_poly.pdbx_strand_id
1 'polypeptide(L)'
;MADPQEKQGEWIRTGQIDTTKSDIDDIDALKMKQTQPPGPPSIRDEKMPPVMPIPPAPAVTTQGHGRELSNLAKMYTEESKYSGENDNFDFKLTVFHDICSRADIPEEAKAKAFPTMLRGLALDYYYSNIANSTQIMTFNDICYSIRAYFEGAEYKR
;
A
#
# COMPACT_ATOMS: atom_id res chain seq x y z
N MET A 1 -59.92 25.73 2.40
CA MET A 1 -58.88 25.48 1.38
C MET A 1 -58.07 24.27 1.81
N ALA A 2 -57.53 23.53 0.83
CA ALA A 2 -56.97 22.20 0.93
C ALA A 2 -55.60 22.09 1.65
N ASP A 3 -55.34 20.90 2.22
CA ASP A 3 -54.03 20.25 2.42
C ASP A 3 -53.35 20.07 1.03
N PRO A 4 -52.00 19.89 0.82
CA PRO A 4 -51.21 18.96 1.63
C PRO A 4 -49.66 19.09 1.72
N GLN A 5 -49.09 18.33 2.68
CA GLN A 5 -47.97 17.36 2.55
C GLN A 5 -47.02 17.35 3.77
N GLU A 6 -47.45 16.73 4.86
CA GLU A 6 -46.54 15.99 5.75
C GLU A 6 -46.60 14.52 5.34
N LYS A 7 -45.52 14.01 4.75
CA LYS A 7 -45.45 12.63 4.25
C LYS A 7 -44.86 11.69 5.30
N GLN A 8 -45.79 10.94 5.90
CA GLN A 8 -45.80 9.48 6.06
C GLN A 8 -44.74 8.85 6.98
N GLY A 9 -45.21 8.54 8.20
CA GLY A 9 -44.78 7.36 8.92
C GLY A 9 -45.48 6.09 8.44
N GLU A 10 -44.76 4.99 8.66
CA GLU A 10 -45.20 3.61 8.90
C GLU A 10 -45.86 2.82 7.74
N TRP A 11 -45.35 1.62 7.47
CA TRP A 11 -46.08 0.34 7.43
C TRP A 11 -45.08 -0.81 7.15
N ILE A 12 -44.78 -1.56 8.22
CA ILE A 12 -44.61 -3.02 8.31
C ILE A 12 -43.99 -3.82 7.14
N ARG A 13 -42.99 -4.65 7.47
CA ARG A 13 -43.17 -6.13 7.48
C ARG A 13 -41.98 -6.83 8.13
N THR A 14 -42.32 -7.52 9.20
CA THR A 14 -41.59 -8.58 9.88
C THR A 14 -41.16 -9.69 8.91
N GLY A 15 -39.90 -10.10 8.98
CA GLY A 15 -39.35 -11.27 8.30
C GLY A 15 -38.57 -12.14 9.28
N GLN A 16 -39.33 -12.81 10.14
CA GLN A 16 -38.92 -13.89 11.03
C GLN A 16 -38.38 -15.08 10.21
N ILE A 17 -37.23 -15.65 10.61
CA ILE A 17 -36.93 -17.07 10.37
C ILE A 17 -36.31 -17.70 11.63
N ASP A 18 -37.19 -18.10 12.53
CA ASP A 18 -36.92 -19.19 13.46
C ASP A 18 -37.47 -20.49 12.85
N THR A 19 -36.91 -21.62 13.29
CA THR A 19 -37.31 -23.02 13.03
C THR A 19 -36.91 -23.57 11.65
N THR A 20 -36.37 -24.78 11.46
CA THR A 20 -36.41 -26.04 12.24
C THR A 20 -35.17 -26.89 11.94
N LYS A 21 -34.78 -27.66 12.97
CA LYS A 21 -33.96 -28.88 12.94
C LYS A 21 -34.72 -30.02 12.23
N SER A 22 -33.97 -30.95 11.60
CA SER A 22 -34.38 -32.12 10.80
C SER A 22 -34.78 -31.72 9.37
N ASP A 23 -34.14 -32.24 8.30
CA ASP A 23 -34.04 -33.65 7.96
C ASP A 23 -32.64 -34.08 7.47
N ILE A 24 -32.17 -35.16 8.10
CA ILE A 24 -31.20 -36.11 7.59
C ILE A 24 -32.03 -37.15 6.84
N ASP A 25 -31.92 -37.23 5.52
CA ASP A 25 -31.79 -38.46 4.72
C ASP A 25 -31.72 -38.10 3.23
N ASP A 26 -31.12 -38.97 2.42
CA ASP A 26 -31.02 -38.88 0.95
C ASP A 26 -29.82 -38.09 0.35
N ILE A 27 -28.60 -38.49 0.75
CA ILE A 27 -27.42 -38.37 -0.13
C ILE A 27 -26.85 -39.77 -0.38
N ASP A 28 -27.57 -40.57 -1.16
CA ASP A 28 -26.97 -41.65 -1.93
C ASP A 28 -27.79 -41.89 -3.20
N ALA A 29 -27.30 -41.41 -4.33
CA ALA A 29 -27.37 -42.05 -5.65
C ALA A 29 -27.26 -41.03 -6.79
N LEU A 30 -26.03 -40.70 -7.20
CA LEU A 30 -25.71 -40.74 -8.63
C LEU A 30 -24.20 -40.81 -8.86
N LYS A 31 -23.71 -42.05 -8.94
CA LYS A 31 -22.44 -42.34 -9.61
C LYS A 31 -22.58 -42.00 -11.09
N MET A 32 -21.89 -40.96 -11.56
CA MET A 32 -21.59 -40.79 -12.98
C MET A 32 -20.18 -40.22 -13.17
N LYS A 33 -19.27 -41.13 -13.53
CA LYS A 33 -18.10 -40.96 -14.42
C LYS A 33 -17.50 -39.55 -14.49
N GLN A 34 -16.35 -39.40 -13.84
CA GLN A 34 -15.40 -38.34 -14.10
C GLN A 34 -14.86 -38.48 -15.54
N THR A 35 -15.42 -37.72 -16.47
CA THR A 35 -14.86 -37.50 -17.80
C THR A 35 -13.94 -36.29 -17.77
N GLN A 36 -12.65 -36.51 -18.01
CA GLN A 36 -11.65 -35.46 -18.18
C GLN A 36 -12.05 -34.53 -19.34
N PRO A 37 -11.79 -33.22 -19.26
CA PRO A 37 -11.97 -32.34 -20.40
C PRO A 37 -11.00 -32.73 -21.53
N PRO A 38 -11.41 -32.64 -22.80
CA PRO A 38 -10.57 -32.98 -23.94
C PRO A 38 -9.35 -32.06 -24.00
N GLY A 39 -8.18 -32.65 -24.26
CA GLY A 39 -6.94 -31.91 -24.48
C GLY A 39 -7.05 -30.95 -25.67
N PRO A 40 -6.14 -29.95 -25.75
CA PRO A 40 -6.15 -28.96 -26.83
C PRO A 40 -5.97 -29.61 -28.22
N PRO A 41 -6.54 -29.02 -29.27
CA PRO A 41 -6.53 -29.57 -30.61
C PRO A 41 -5.10 -29.59 -31.19
N SER A 42 -4.77 -30.71 -31.83
CA SER A 42 -3.60 -30.85 -32.69
C SER A 42 -3.74 -29.95 -33.91
N ILE A 43 -3.14 -28.76 -33.83
CA ILE A 43 -2.98 -27.86 -34.97
C ILE A 43 -1.77 -28.34 -35.77
N ARG A 44 -2.09 -28.66 -37.02
CA ARG A 44 -1.26 -29.24 -38.06
C ARG A 44 -0.09 -28.33 -38.41
N ASP A 45 0.97 -28.97 -38.89
CA ASP A 45 2.11 -28.47 -39.62
C ASP A 45 1.87 -27.14 -40.37
N GLU A 46 2.13 -26.02 -39.70
CA GLU A 46 2.61 -24.80 -40.34
C GLU A 46 3.95 -24.45 -39.72
N LYS A 47 4.96 -24.36 -40.59
CA LYS A 47 6.36 -24.03 -40.29
C LYS A 47 6.41 -22.67 -39.58
N MET A 48 6.38 -22.70 -38.24
CA MET A 48 6.62 -21.53 -37.40
C MET A 48 7.95 -20.88 -37.84
N PRO A 49 8.01 -19.54 -37.99
CA PRO A 49 9.30 -18.87 -38.11
C PRO A 49 10.14 -19.21 -36.87
N PRO A 50 11.48 -19.29 -36.97
CA PRO A 50 12.31 -19.68 -35.84
C PRO A 50 12.01 -18.75 -34.66
N VAL A 51 11.43 -19.31 -33.60
CA VAL A 51 11.38 -18.66 -32.30
C VAL A 51 12.83 -18.44 -31.89
N MET A 52 13.29 -17.20 -31.98
CA MET A 52 14.57 -16.83 -31.37
C MET A 52 14.46 -17.14 -29.87
N PRO A 53 15.50 -17.69 -29.23
CA PRO A 53 15.49 -17.82 -27.78
C PRO A 53 15.30 -16.42 -27.20
N ILE A 54 14.19 -16.23 -26.49
CA ILE A 54 13.96 -15.04 -25.68
C ILE A 54 15.14 -15.01 -24.71
N PRO A 55 16.03 -14.00 -24.75
CA PRO A 55 17.02 -13.86 -23.69
C PRO A 55 16.25 -13.80 -22.37
N PRO A 56 16.75 -14.43 -21.29
CA PRO A 56 16.15 -14.20 -19.98
C PRO A 56 16.14 -12.68 -19.79
N ALA A 57 14.94 -12.11 -19.61
CA ALA A 57 14.82 -10.72 -19.21
C ALA A 57 15.79 -10.53 -18.03
N PRO A 58 16.61 -9.47 -18.00
CA PRO A 58 17.51 -9.26 -16.88
C PRO A 58 16.63 -9.31 -15.63
N ALA A 59 16.90 -10.26 -14.75
CA ALA A 59 16.33 -10.24 -13.41
C ALA A 59 16.66 -8.84 -12.90
N VAL A 60 15.65 -7.99 -12.74
CA VAL A 60 15.81 -6.72 -12.06
C VAL A 60 16.21 -7.11 -10.64
N THR A 61 17.51 -7.23 -10.42
CA THR A 61 18.08 -7.33 -9.08
C THR A 61 17.84 -5.97 -8.48
N THR A 62 16.61 -5.74 -8.01
CA THR A 62 16.34 -4.68 -7.05
C THR A 62 17.16 -5.08 -5.83
N GLN A 63 18.41 -4.63 -5.77
CA GLN A 63 19.24 -4.75 -4.57
C GLN A 63 18.43 -4.11 -3.45
N GLY A 64 17.91 -4.95 -2.57
CA GLY A 64 17.09 -4.52 -1.46
C GLY A 64 18.00 -3.96 -0.38
N HIS A 65 17.79 -2.70 0.01
CA HIS A 65 18.52 -2.03 1.10
C HIS A 65 18.00 -2.43 2.49
N GLY A 66 17.47 -3.65 2.63
CA GLY A 66 16.69 -4.05 3.82
C GLY A 66 17.52 -4.09 5.10
N ARG A 67 18.79 -4.49 5.00
CA ARG A 67 19.72 -4.53 6.14
C ARG A 67 20.07 -3.13 6.61
N GLU A 68 20.46 -2.24 5.69
CA GLU A 68 20.80 -0.85 6.00
C GLU A 68 19.59 -0.12 6.59
N LEU A 69 18.38 -0.30 6.02
CA LEU A 69 17.14 0.28 6.54
C LEU A 69 16.81 -0.23 7.96
N SER A 70 17.03 -1.52 8.22
CA SER A 70 16.83 -2.10 9.55
C SER A 70 17.82 -1.52 10.57
N ASN A 71 19.07 -1.25 10.16
CA ASN A 71 20.07 -0.62 11.02
C ASN A 71 19.72 0.84 11.30
N LEU A 72 19.31 1.59 10.27
CA LEU A 72 18.85 2.97 10.42
C LEU A 72 17.69 3.05 11.42
N ALA A 73 16.69 2.18 11.29
CA ALA A 73 15.55 2.16 12.22
C ALA A 73 15.93 1.91 13.68
N LYS A 74 16.99 1.12 13.93
CA LYS A 74 17.52 0.87 15.28
C LYS A 74 18.29 2.05 15.87
N MET A 75 18.90 2.88 15.02
CA MET A 75 19.66 4.05 15.45
C MET A 75 18.77 5.24 15.83
N TYR A 76 17.52 5.24 15.36
CA TYR A 76 16.56 6.27 15.69
C TYR A 76 15.95 6.06 17.07
N THR A 77 15.94 7.14 17.86
CA THR A 77 15.12 7.26 19.07
C THR A 77 13.88 8.11 18.76
N GLU A 78 12.80 7.94 19.53
CA GLU A 78 11.56 8.71 19.31
C GLU A 78 11.78 10.23 19.40
N GLU A 79 12.64 10.69 20.30
CA GLU A 79 13.02 12.10 20.45
C GLU A 79 13.75 12.67 19.23
N SER A 80 14.52 11.83 18.52
CA SER A 80 15.29 12.24 17.34
C SER A 80 14.45 12.34 16.07
N LYS A 81 13.20 11.87 16.10
CA LYS A 81 12.27 11.95 14.96
C LYS A 81 11.57 13.32 14.90
N TYR A 82 11.27 13.74 13.68
CA TYR A 82 10.54 14.95 13.36
C TYR A 82 9.04 14.71 13.47
N SER A 83 8.33 15.49 14.30
CA SER A 83 6.87 15.39 14.43
C SER A 83 6.07 16.32 13.53
N GLY A 84 6.71 17.36 12.99
CA GLY A 84 6.02 18.47 12.33
C GLY A 84 5.67 19.63 13.27
N GLU A 85 5.65 19.39 14.58
CA GLU A 85 5.22 20.37 15.59
C GLU A 85 6.37 20.73 16.52
N ASN A 86 6.68 22.03 16.64
CA ASN A 86 7.74 22.55 17.51
C ASN A 86 9.14 21.92 17.27
N ASP A 87 9.33 21.22 16.16
CA ASP A 87 10.59 20.68 15.70
C ASP A 87 11.14 21.56 14.56
N ASN A 88 12.45 21.76 14.52
CA ASN A 88 13.11 22.40 13.38
C ASN A 88 13.42 21.35 12.31
N PHE A 89 12.88 21.52 11.10
CA PHE A 89 13.05 20.51 10.05
C PHE A 89 14.51 20.37 9.61
N ASP A 90 15.22 21.48 9.45
CA ASP A 90 16.63 21.52 8.99
C ASP A 90 17.58 20.79 9.95
N PHE A 91 17.37 20.98 11.26
CA PHE A 91 18.11 20.26 12.29
C PHE A 91 17.83 18.74 12.23
N LYS A 92 16.56 18.34 12.12
CA LYS A 92 16.20 16.91 12.03
C LYS A 92 16.69 16.28 10.73
N LEU A 93 16.74 17.04 9.64
CA LEU A 93 17.30 16.60 8.37
C LEU A 93 18.81 16.37 8.47
N THR A 94 19.52 17.23 9.21
CA THR A 94 20.94 17.03 9.51
C THR A 94 21.16 15.72 10.28
N VAL A 95 20.34 15.46 11.30
CA VAL A 95 20.38 14.19 12.06
C VAL A 95 20.08 12.99 11.14
N PHE A 96 19.15 13.12 10.20
CA PHE A 96 18.87 12.08 9.23
C PHE A 96 20.06 11.77 8.32
N HIS A 97 20.72 12.79 7.79
CA HIS A 97 21.92 12.58 6.98
C HIS A 97 23.04 11.90 7.75
N ASP A 98 23.26 12.28 9.01
CA ASP A 98 24.23 11.64 9.89
C ASP A 98 23.89 10.16 10.15
N ILE A 99 22.62 9.84 10.48
CA ILE A 99 22.20 8.45 10.72
C ILE A 99 22.27 7.63 9.43
N CYS A 100 21.86 8.18 8.28
CA CYS A 100 22.03 7.52 6.99
C CYS A 100 23.49 7.20 6.69
N SER A 101 24.40 8.13 6.97
CA SER A 101 25.84 7.91 6.79
C SER A 101 26.37 6.79 7.70
N ARG A 102 25.91 6.73 8.95
CA ARG A 102 26.30 5.67 9.91
C ARG A 102 25.69 4.31 9.58
N ALA A 103 24.53 4.30 8.91
CA ALA A 103 23.82 3.11 8.49
C ALA A 103 24.23 2.59 7.10
N ASP A 104 25.18 3.25 6.44
CA ASP A 104 25.62 2.94 5.07
C ASP A 104 24.47 3.01 4.05
N ILE A 105 23.54 3.95 4.25
CA ILE A 105 22.37 4.15 3.37
C ILE A 105 22.80 4.90 2.11
N PRO A 106 22.72 4.27 0.91
CA PRO A 106 23.03 4.97 -0.32
C PRO A 106 21.96 6.01 -0.67
N GLU A 107 22.33 6.96 -1.52
CA GLU A 107 21.46 8.09 -1.88
C GLU A 107 20.12 7.64 -2.49
N GLU A 108 20.15 6.61 -3.33
CA GLU A 108 18.96 6.00 -3.94
C GLU A 108 17.97 5.41 -2.91
N ALA A 109 18.47 5.05 -1.72
CA ALA A 109 17.67 4.47 -0.65
C ALA A 109 17.19 5.52 0.37
N LYS A 110 17.72 6.76 0.34
CA LYS A 110 17.32 7.83 1.26
C LYS A 110 15.82 8.13 1.19
N ALA A 111 15.23 8.13 -0.01
CA ALA A 111 13.78 8.32 -0.17
C ALA A 111 12.97 7.23 0.57
N LYS A 112 13.44 5.97 0.52
CA LYS A 112 12.81 4.84 1.24
C LYS A 112 13.07 4.86 2.74
N ALA A 113 14.19 5.45 3.17
CA ALA A 113 14.55 5.61 4.58
C ALA A 113 13.86 6.82 5.25
N PHE A 114 13.44 7.80 4.47
CA PHE A 114 12.81 9.03 4.94
C PHE A 114 11.67 8.83 5.96
N PRO A 115 10.69 7.92 5.77
CA PRO A 115 9.62 7.76 6.76
C PRO A 115 10.12 7.38 8.16
N THR A 116 11.33 6.84 8.30
CA THR A 116 11.89 6.47 9.61
C THR A 116 12.31 7.69 10.45
N MET A 117 12.62 8.83 9.83
CA MET A 117 12.91 10.07 10.57
C MET A 117 11.66 10.82 11.03
N LEU A 118 10.47 10.36 10.65
CA LEU A 118 9.21 11.03 10.93
C LEU A 118 8.46 10.34 12.08
N ARG A 119 7.65 11.12 12.79
CA ARG A 119 6.67 10.64 13.77
C ARG A 119 5.43 11.56 13.75
N GLY A 120 4.38 11.16 14.48
CA GLY A 120 3.20 12.00 14.69
C GLY A 120 2.57 12.49 13.38
N LEU A 121 2.18 13.76 13.35
CA LEU A 121 1.51 14.39 12.19
C LEU A 121 2.35 14.35 10.92
N ALA A 122 3.68 14.51 11.03
CA ALA A 122 4.56 14.43 9.87
C ALA A 122 4.55 13.05 9.20
N LEU A 123 4.51 11.99 10.00
CA LEU A 123 4.45 10.63 9.46
C LEU A 123 3.07 10.33 8.85
N ASP A 124 1.99 10.81 9.47
CA ASP A 124 0.63 10.69 8.93
C ASP A 124 0.53 11.38 7.56
N TYR A 125 0.99 12.63 7.48
CA TYR A 125 1.01 13.38 6.23
C TYR A 125 1.81 12.66 5.13
N TYR A 126 2.96 12.09 5.48
CA TYR A 126 3.78 11.31 4.54
C TYR A 126 2.99 10.14 3.94
N TYR A 127 2.36 9.31 4.76
CA TYR A 127 1.63 8.15 4.23
C TYR A 127 0.37 8.58 3.48
N SER A 128 -0.34 9.60 3.96
CA SER A 128 -1.57 10.08 3.33
C SER A 128 -1.34 10.74 1.96
N ASN A 129 -0.29 11.56 1.82
CA ASN A 129 -0.11 12.43 0.64
C ASN A 129 1.08 12.01 -0.24
N ILE A 130 2.18 11.56 0.36
CA ILE A 130 3.42 11.28 -0.36
C ILE A 130 3.48 9.81 -0.78
N ALA A 131 3.27 8.87 0.14
CA ALA A 131 3.36 7.43 -0.15
C ALA A 131 2.27 6.93 -1.11
N ASN A 132 1.09 7.55 -1.07
CA ASN A 132 -0.02 7.24 -1.98
C ASN A 132 0.12 7.91 -3.35
N SER A 133 1.12 8.77 -3.56
CA SER A 133 1.33 9.40 -4.86
C SER A 133 1.77 8.36 -5.89
N THR A 134 1.14 8.39 -7.07
CA THR A 134 1.50 7.50 -8.20
C THR A 134 2.86 7.84 -8.82
N GLN A 135 3.43 8.99 -8.47
CA GLN A 135 4.72 9.46 -8.97
C GLN A 135 5.85 8.99 -8.07
N ILE A 136 6.98 8.60 -8.68
CA ILE A 136 8.21 8.36 -7.95
C ILE A 136 8.73 9.71 -7.45
N MET A 137 8.66 9.92 -6.15
CA MET A 137 9.20 11.10 -5.48
C MET A 137 10.68 10.88 -5.16
N THR A 138 11.53 11.85 -5.48
CA THR A 138 12.93 11.83 -5.02
C THR A 138 12.99 12.27 -3.56
N PHE A 139 14.13 11.99 -2.90
CA PHE A 139 14.36 12.47 -1.54
C PHE A 139 14.17 13.98 -1.39
N ASN A 140 14.59 14.78 -2.38
CA ASN A 140 14.46 16.23 -2.33
C ASN A 140 12.99 16.69 -2.44
N ASP A 141 12.19 16.01 -3.29
CA ASP A 141 10.75 16.31 -3.42
C ASP A 141 9.99 16.04 -2.11
N ILE A 142 10.35 14.94 -1.43
CA ILE A 142 9.80 14.57 -0.13
C ILE A 142 10.16 15.65 0.91
N CYS A 143 11.44 16.06 0.97
CA CYS A 143 11.89 17.11 1.88
C CYS A 143 11.15 18.43 1.64
N TYR A 144 11.03 18.84 0.38
CA TYR A 144 10.31 20.06 0.01
C TYR A 144 8.84 19.99 0.44
N SER A 145 8.15 18.88 0.17
CA SER A 145 6.73 18.72 0.49
C SER A 145 6.47 18.78 2.00
N ILE A 146 7.26 18.04 2.79
CA ILE A 146 7.15 18.02 4.25
C ILE A 146 7.43 19.40 4.83
N ARG A 147 8.52 20.03 4.37
CA ARG A 147 8.91 21.37 4.83
C ARG A 147 7.85 22.42 4.50
N ALA A 148 7.33 22.40 3.27
CA ALA A 148 6.29 23.32 2.83
C ALA A 148 5.01 23.16 3.66
N TYR A 149 4.65 21.93 4.04
CA TYR A 149 3.46 21.66 4.83
C TYR A 149 3.59 22.10 6.30
N PHE A 150 4.70 21.79 6.98
CA PHE A 150 4.85 22.04 8.43
C PHE A 150 5.57 23.35 8.78
N GLU A 151 6.47 23.83 7.93
CA GLU A 151 7.21 25.10 8.17
C GLU A 151 6.71 26.25 7.29
N GLY A 152 5.84 25.96 6.31
CA GLY A 152 5.27 26.95 5.42
C GLY A 152 4.35 27.95 6.11
N ALA A 153 4.09 29.06 5.41
CA ALA A 153 3.27 30.15 5.94
C ALA A 153 1.83 29.73 6.30
N GLU A 154 1.32 28.64 5.69
CA GLU A 154 -0.04 28.15 5.94
C GLU A 154 -0.21 27.39 7.26
N TYR A 155 0.84 26.75 7.79
CA TYR A 155 0.75 26.00 9.06
C TYR A 155 0.95 26.87 10.30
N LYS A 156 1.53 28.07 10.13
CA LYS A 156 1.79 29.02 11.22
C LYS A 156 0.62 29.98 11.49
N ARG A 157 -0.59 29.67 11.04
CA ARG A 157 -1.76 30.56 11.10
C ARG A 157 -2.69 30.29 12.29
#